data_AF-A0A5C1NKT2-F1
#
_entry.id   AF-A0A5C1NKT2-F1
#
_cell.length_a   1.000
_cell.length_b   1.000
_cell.length_c   1.000
_cell.angle_alpha   90.00
_cell.angle_beta   90.00
_cell.angle_gamma   90.00
#
_symmetry.space_group_name_H-M   'P 1'
#
loop_
_entity.id
_entity.type
_entity.pdbx_description
1 polymer ?
#
loop_
_entity_poly.entity_id
_entity_poly.type
_entity_poly.pdbx_seq_one_letter_code
_entity_poly.pdbx_strand_id
1 'polypeptide(L)'
;MDQIDFHALDDTQKKFMLEVALGNKGTCVSVSGGMCGEIYVFDQGENVLPRYVCAKIPKPLKNASIQETNKRFVNELKNQLSYNHQMFVHWAFDFIEVHGSPVALFRYWGSDLDKVIRKPELSSVTEKLSIMVYACSGLSHCYKSGLVAHQDLKPANIFLRDVKNEFRDLPDLDIYNVALIADFGLANAFQDSSVFGGSRPYMAPEQWSESELSPKTDVFALGVILYELMSGGFHPVGIKLNDYWPRPVEAYSKKWTKAEVWKKWAKTASINFEGVSPIEPEVQSLVLDMLSVDPSDRPSIEEVKIALLDIVKRESQESFVQLEFLVNYFEQKASTEPLKNRWPYLWERWGQFQTKFEKCI
;
A
#
# COMPACT_ATOMS: atom_id res chain seq x y z
N MET A 1 -17.08 37.19 1.64
CA MET A 1 -16.32 36.47 0.61
C MET A 1 -16.75 35.04 0.74
N ASP A 2 -17.47 34.52 -0.25
CA ASP A 2 -17.89 33.12 -0.23
C ASP A 2 -16.66 32.24 -0.09
N GLN A 3 -16.69 31.35 0.88
CA GLN A 3 -15.61 30.41 1.12
C GLN A 3 -15.55 29.48 -0.09
N ILE A 4 -14.54 29.65 -0.94
CA ILE A 4 -14.34 28.81 -2.13
C ILE A 4 -14.25 27.36 -1.65
N ASP A 5 -15.14 26.50 -2.15
CA ASP A 5 -15.12 25.05 -1.92
C ASP A 5 -14.14 24.40 -2.90
N PHE A 6 -13.06 23.79 -2.39
CA PHE A 6 -12.06 23.10 -3.21
C PHE A 6 -12.68 22.03 -4.13
N HIS A 7 -13.73 21.34 -3.67
CA HIS A 7 -14.34 20.26 -4.44
C HIS A 7 -15.26 20.75 -5.56
N ALA A 8 -15.67 22.02 -5.52
CA ALA A 8 -16.45 22.67 -6.57
C ALA A 8 -15.58 23.25 -7.70
N LEU A 9 -14.26 23.33 -7.49
CA LEU A 9 -13.30 23.82 -8.47
C LEU A 9 -13.10 22.82 -9.62
N ASP A 10 -12.81 23.33 -10.81
CA ASP A 10 -12.32 22.50 -11.91
C ASP A 10 -10.87 22.03 -11.69
N ASP A 11 -10.43 21.04 -12.46
CA ASP A 11 -9.09 20.44 -12.28
C ASP A 11 -7.95 21.45 -12.46
N THR A 12 -8.14 22.48 -13.29
CA THR A 12 -7.10 23.52 -13.52
C THR A 12 -7.00 24.43 -12.30
N GLN A 13 -8.14 24.85 -11.77
CA GLN A 13 -8.23 25.65 -10.56
C GLN A 13 -7.68 24.89 -9.35
N LYS A 14 -8.04 23.61 -9.18
CA LYS A 14 -7.53 22.77 -8.09
C LYS A 14 -5.99 22.67 -8.12
N LYS A 15 -5.42 22.41 -9.30
CA LYS A 15 -3.95 22.37 -9.48
C LYS A 15 -3.31 23.69 -9.07
N PHE A 16 -3.81 24.80 -9.60
CA PHE A 16 -3.29 26.13 -9.29
C PHE A 16 -3.33 26.44 -7.78
N MET A 17 -4.45 26.14 -7.12
CA MET A 17 -4.58 26.35 -5.68
C MET A 17 -3.59 25.52 -4.86
N LEU A 18 -3.34 24.27 -5.27
CA LEU A 18 -2.34 23.41 -4.63
C LEU A 18 -0.91 23.92 -4.89
N GLU A 19 -0.59 24.35 -6.10
CA GLU A 19 0.73 24.93 -6.42
C GLU A 19 1.02 26.16 -5.56
N VAL A 20 0.05 27.06 -5.41
CA VAL A 20 0.15 28.23 -4.54
C VAL A 20 0.31 27.82 -3.08
N ALA A 21 -0.46 26.85 -2.60
CA ALA A 21 -0.37 26.35 -1.22
C ALA A 21 0.98 25.69 -0.92
N LEU A 22 1.61 25.07 -1.92
CA LEU A 22 2.96 24.51 -1.86
C LEU A 22 4.07 25.56 -2.08
N GLY A 23 3.70 26.85 -2.16
CA GLY A 23 4.63 27.97 -2.29
C GLY A 23 5.23 28.13 -3.68
N ASN A 24 4.54 27.66 -4.73
CA ASN A 24 4.98 27.66 -6.13
C ASN A 24 6.34 26.97 -6.34
N LYS A 25 6.69 26.03 -5.46
CA LYS A 25 7.98 25.31 -5.51
C LYS A 25 8.00 24.15 -6.50
N GLY A 26 6.87 23.84 -7.14
CA GLY A 26 6.79 22.78 -8.13
C GLY A 26 5.53 22.86 -8.98
N THR A 27 5.54 22.16 -10.11
CA THR A 27 4.43 22.12 -11.07
C THR A 27 3.72 20.78 -10.98
N CYS A 28 2.40 20.78 -11.05
CA CYS A 28 1.62 19.55 -11.09
C CYS A 28 1.86 18.79 -12.41
N VAL A 29 2.47 17.60 -12.33
CA VAL A 29 2.82 16.76 -13.49
C VAL A 29 1.87 15.59 -13.71
N SER A 30 1.11 15.19 -12.68
CA SER A 30 0.15 14.09 -12.78
C SER A 30 -0.99 14.24 -11.78
N VAL A 31 -2.18 13.80 -12.18
CA VAL A 31 -3.36 13.69 -11.32
C VAL A 31 -3.95 12.30 -11.48
N SER A 32 -4.22 11.63 -10.37
CA SER A 32 -4.93 10.36 -10.35
C SER A 32 -6.05 10.40 -9.30
N GLY A 33 -7.11 9.60 -9.53
CA GLY A 33 -8.26 9.54 -8.65
C GLY A 33 -8.58 8.10 -8.27
N GLY A 34 -8.69 7.85 -6.97
CA GLY A 34 -9.08 6.56 -6.39
C GLY A 34 -10.46 6.60 -5.73
N MET A 35 -10.75 5.53 -4.98
CA MET A 35 -11.96 5.43 -4.17
C MET A 35 -11.91 6.35 -2.94
N CYS A 36 -10.71 6.59 -2.40
CA CYS A 36 -10.49 7.28 -1.12
C CYS A 36 -9.93 8.71 -1.27
N GLY A 37 -9.56 9.15 -2.48
CA GLY A 37 -8.99 10.49 -2.67
C GLY A 37 -8.55 10.81 -4.09
N GLU A 38 -8.19 12.07 -4.28
CA GLU A 38 -7.47 12.59 -5.44
C GLU A 38 -5.99 12.75 -5.07
N ILE A 39 -5.09 12.36 -5.96
CA ILE A 39 -3.64 12.44 -5.78
C ILE A 39 -3.07 13.35 -6.86
N TYR A 40 -2.35 14.39 -6.44
CA TYR A 40 -1.68 15.33 -7.33
C TYR A 40 -0.17 15.19 -7.13
N VAL A 41 0.57 14.89 -8.19
CA VAL A 41 2.04 14.76 -8.15
C VAL A 41 2.67 16.06 -8.64
N PHE A 42 3.60 16.60 -7.87
CA PHE A 42 4.32 17.83 -8.15
C PHE A 42 5.81 17.53 -8.39
N ASP A 43 6.38 18.09 -9.45
CA ASP A 43 7.83 18.15 -9.65
C ASP A 43 8.37 19.44 -9.04
N GLN A 44 9.15 19.33 -7.97
CA GLN A 44 9.77 20.45 -7.27
C GLN A 44 11.11 20.90 -7.89
N GLY A 45 11.55 20.25 -8.96
CA GLY A 45 12.80 20.54 -9.65
C GLY A 45 13.98 19.67 -9.22
N GLU A 46 15.04 19.68 -10.03
CA GLU A 46 16.13 18.70 -9.96
C GLU A 46 16.96 18.75 -8.67
N ASN A 47 17.03 19.90 -8.01
CA ASN A 47 17.87 20.12 -6.82
C ASN A 47 17.05 20.15 -5.51
N VAL A 48 15.84 19.59 -5.51
CA VAL A 48 14.98 19.50 -4.32
C VAL A 48 14.81 18.04 -3.94
N LEU A 49 14.89 17.75 -2.63
CA LEU A 49 14.62 16.41 -2.10
C LEU A 49 13.43 16.46 -1.11
N PRO A 50 12.37 15.65 -1.32
CA PRO A 50 12.13 14.83 -2.51
C PRO A 50 11.75 15.68 -3.73
N ARG A 51 12.30 15.33 -4.91
CA ARG A 51 11.95 16.01 -6.18
C ARG A 51 10.47 15.91 -6.47
N TYR A 52 9.88 14.72 -6.29
CA TYR A 52 8.46 14.51 -6.50
C TYR A 52 7.70 14.36 -5.19
N VAL A 53 6.62 15.13 -5.04
CA VAL A 53 5.71 15.11 -3.89
C VAL A 53 4.30 14.81 -4.37
N CYS A 54 3.56 14.02 -3.60
CA CYS A 54 2.15 13.77 -3.79
C CYS A 54 1.33 14.56 -2.76
N ALA A 55 0.33 15.31 -3.21
CA ALA A 55 -0.74 15.81 -2.35
C ALA A 55 -1.94 14.86 -2.46
N LYS A 56 -2.32 14.21 -1.36
CA LYS A 56 -3.54 13.40 -1.24
C LYS A 56 -4.63 14.26 -0.60
N ILE A 57 -5.77 14.31 -1.26
CA ILE A 57 -6.95 15.08 -0.85
C ILE A 57 -8.13 14.12 -0.81
N PRO A 58 -9.01 14.19 0.21
CA PRO A 58 -10.15 13.29 0.26
C PRO A 58 -11.14 13.60 -0.86
N LYS A 59 -11.81 12.57 -1.34
CA LYS A 59 -12.85 12.71 -2.35
C LYS A 59 -14.22 12.73 -1.67
N PRO A 60 -15.11 13.69 -1.99
CA PRO A 60 -16.47 13.71 -1.46
C PRO A 60 -17.19 12.39 -1.72
N LEU A 61 -17.74 11.79 -0.67
CA LEU A 61 -18.55 10.58 -0.78
C LEU A 61 -19.99 10.97 -1.13
N LYS A 62 -20.64 10.21 -2.02
CA LYS A 62 -22.00 10.53 -2.53
C LYS A 62 -23.07 10.74 -1.46
N ASN A 63 -22.88 10.19 -0.26
CA ASN A 63 -23.83 10.23 0.85
C ASN A 63 -23.19 10.72 2.16
N ALA A 64 -22.08 11.45 2.10
CA ALA A 64 -21.46 12.05 3.27
C ALA A 64 -21.29 13.55 3.06
N SER A 65 -21.43 14.31 4.14
CA SER A 65 -21.02 15.70 4.16
C SER A 65 -19.51 15.83 3.91
N ILE A 66 -19.08 17.01 3.48
CA ILE A 66 -17.66 17.34 3.33
C ILE A 66 -16.95 17.22 4.70
N GLN A 67 -17.62 17.58 5.79
CA GLN A 67 -17.10 17.46 7.15
C GLN A 67 -16.85 16.00 7.53
N GLU A 68 -17.79 15.08 7.25
CA GLU A 68 -17.61 13.65 7.50
C GLU A 68 -16.49 13.05 6.64
N THR A 69 -16.41 13.49 5.37
CA THR A 69 -15.35 13.10 4.45
C THR A 69 -13.98 13.52 4.98
N ASN A 70 -13.85 14.77 5.42
CA ASN A 70 -12.61 15.31 6.01
C ASN A 70 -12.24 14.58 7.30
N LYS A 71 -13.22 14.32 8.18
CA LYS A 71 -13.00 13.57 9.44
C LYS A 71 -12.48 12.16 9.18
N ARG A 72 -13.05 11.44 8.20
CA ARG A 72 -12.58 10.10 7.82
C ARG A 72 -11.14 10.12 7.33
N PHE A 73 -10.79 11.09 6.49
CA PHE A 73 -9.42 11.23 5.98
C PHE A 73 -8.41 11.56 7.07
N VAL A 74 -8.76 12.45 8.01
CA VAL A 74 -7.91 12.74 9.17
C VAL A 74 -7.74 11.50 10.05
N ASN A 75 -8.79 10.69 10.23
CA ASN A 75 -8.68 9.44 10.99
C ASN A 75 -7.76 8.41 10.29
N GLU A 76 -7.84 8.30 8.96
CA GLU A 76 -6.90 7.50 8.16
C GLU A 76 -5.45 7.93 8.41
N LEU A 77 -5.16 9.24 8.32
CA LEU A 77 -3.81 9.78 8.53
C LEU A 77 -3.32 9.55 9.96
N LYS A 78 -4.21 9.66 10.94
CA LYS A 78 -3.91 9.37 12.35
C LYS A 78 -3.43 7.93 12.53
N ASN A 79 -4.15 6.97 11.96
CA ASN A 79 -3.78 5.55 11.99
C ASN A 79 -2.47 5.30 11.24
N GLN A 80 -2.28 5.91 10.07
CA GLN A 80 -1.01 5.78 9.34
C GLN A 80 0.19 6.32 10.14
N LEU A 81 0.00 7.45 10.83
CA LEU A 81 1.05 8.04 11.68
C LEU A 81 1.36 7.20 12.91
N SER A 82 0.47 6.33 13.41
CA SER A 82 0.85 5.42 14.50
C SER A 82 1.82 4.32 14.06
N TYR A 83 1.92 4.07 12.76
CA TYR A 83 2.86 3.11 12.14
C TYR A 83 4.06 3.79 11.49
N ASN A 84 4.24 5.09 11.73
CA ASN A 84 5.33 5.84 11.14
C ASN A 84 6.69 5.30 11.62
N HIS A 85 7.75 5.80 11.00
CA HIS A 85 9.12 5.56 11.45
C HIS A 85 9.75 4.19 11.18
N GLN A 86 9.02 3.23 10.62
CA GLN A 86 9.62 2.07 9.92
C GLN A 86 9.84 2.42 8.44
N MET A 87 11.03 2.10 7.90
CA MET A 87 11.38 2.39 6.49
C MET A 87 10.58 1.56 5.47
N PHE A 88 9.74 0.63 5.94
CA PHE A 88 8.81 -0.18 5.15
C PHE A 88 7.35 0.31 5.22
N VAL A 89 7.10 1.50 5.77
CA VAL A 89 5.77 2.13 5.80
C VAL A 89 5.83 3.46 5.06
N HIS A 90 4.86 3.72 4.20
CA HIS A 90 4.67 5.01 3.54
C HIS A 90 3.79 5.91 4.41
N TRP A 91 4.23 7.13 4.66
CA TRP A 91 3.56 8.08 5.56
C TRP A 91 3.71 9.52 5.07
N ALA A 92 2.79 10.38 5.51
CA ALA A 92 2.77 11.79 5.16
C ALA A 92 3.84 12.57 5.91
N PHE A 93 4.68 13.33 5.20
CA PHE A 93 5.73 14.15 5.81
C PHE A 93 5.28 15.57 6.17
N ASP A 94 4.11 16.01 5.70
CA ASP A 94 3.53 17.31 6.03
C ASP A 94 2.01 17.33 5.82
N PHE A 95 1.34 18.32 6.42
CA PHE A 95 -0.12 18.48 6.40
C PHE A 95 -0.50 19.95 6.20
N ILE A 96 -1.35 20.21 5.21
CA ILE A 96 -1.79 21.57 4.87
C ILE A 96 -3.30 21.60 4.67
N GLU A 97 -3.89 22.79 4.75
CA GLU A 97 -5.26 23.01 4.29
C GLU A 97 -5.24 23.84 3.02
N VAL A 98 -6.11 23.45 2.09
CA VAL A 98 -6.39 24.24 0.89
C VAL A 98 -7.90 24.40 0.79
N HIS A 99 -8.38 25.65 0.93
CA HIS A 99 -9.80 26.00 0.76
C HIS A 99 -10.77 25.13 1.59
N GLY A 100 -10.44 24.90 2.86
CA GLY A 100 -11.27 24.10 3.77
C GLY A 100 -11.16 22.58 3.61
N SER A 101 -10.34 22.10 2.66
CA SER A 101 -10.06 20.67 2.49
C SER A 101 -8.71 20.28 3.12
N PRO A 102 -8.65 19.18 3.88
CA PRO A 102 -7.42 18.63 4.42
C PRO A 102 -6.57 18.03 3.29
N VAL A 103 -5.27 18.32 3.31
CA VAL A 103 -4.31 17.81 2.33
C VAL A 103 -3.11 17.23 3.07
N ALA A 104 -2.76 15.99 2.75
CA ALA A 104 -1.56 15.34 3.26
C ALA A 104 -0.51 15.22 2.16
N LEU A 105 0.74 15.55 2.49
CA LEU A 105 1.86 15.54 1.56
C LEU A 105 2.74 14.31 1.79
N PHE A 106 3.01 13.59 0.71
CA PHE A 106 3.77 12.35 0.71
C PHE A 106 4.93 12.42 -0.27
N ARG A 107 6.00 11.66 -0.01
CA ARG A 107 7.01 11.43 -1.04
C ARG A 107 6.42 10.58 -2.16
N TYR A 108 6.65 10.96 -3.41
CA TYR A 108 6.36 10.12 -4.56
C TYR A 108 7.56 9.20 -4.84
N TRP A 109 7.32 7.88 -4.89
CA TRP A 109 8.36 6.90 -5.13
C TRP A 109 8.51 6.49 -6.61
N GLY A 110 7.59 6.90 -7.49
CA GLY A 110 7.67 6.60 -8.92
C GLY A 110 7.26 5.17 -9.30
N SER A 111 7.37 4.20 -8.38
CA SER A 111 7.01 2.80 -8.63
C SER A 111 6.22 2.16 -7.48
N ASP A 112 5.46 1.13 -7.84
CA ASP A 112 4.65 0.27 -6.97
C ASP A 112 4.69 -1.16 -7.51
N LEU A 113 4.22 -2.13 -6.72
CA LEU A 113 4.26 -3.54 -7.10
C LEU A 113 3.33 -3.87 -8.27
N ASP A 114 2.25 -3.09 -8.50
CA ASP A 114 1.39 -3.29 -9.69
C ASP A 114 2.18 -3.03 -10.98
N LYS A 115 3.04 -2.01 -10.99
CA LYS A 115 3.92 -1.74 -12.14
C LYS A 115 4.92 -2.87 -12.40
N VAL A 116 5.46 -3.50 -11.35
CA VAL A 116 6.36 -4.65 -11.49
C VAL A 116 5.60 -5.85 -12.05
N ILE A 117 4.41 -6.13 -11.54
CA ILE A 117 3.55 -7.22 -12.03
C ILE A 117 3.17 -7.04 -13.50
N ARG A 118 2.97 -5.81 -13.96
CA ARG A 118 2.67 -5.50 -15.37
C ARG A 118 3.87 -5.69 -16.32
N LYS A 119 5.09 -5.71 -15.80
CA LYS A 119 6.34 -5.88 -16.56
C LYS A 119 7.20 -6.97 -15.93
N PRO A 120 6.69 -8.21 -15.83
CA PRO A 120 7.30 -9.28 -15.05
C PRO A 120 8.67 -9.73 -15.59
N GLU A 121 8.97 -9.41 -16.86
CA GLU A 121 10.25 -9.66 -17.53
C GLU A 121 11.40 -8.77 -17.04
N LEU A 122 11.08 -7.70 -16.32
CA LEU A 122 12.06 -6.73 -15.83
C LEU A 122 12.53 -7.02 -14.39
N SER A 123 12.02 -8.07 -13.76
CA SER A 123 12.36 -8.42 -12.38
C SER A 123 12.71 -9.89 -12.21
N SER A 124 13.81 -10.13 -11.47
CA SER A 124 14.26 -11.48 -11.14
C SER A 124 13.37 -12.13 -10.07
N VAL A 125 13.43 -13.45 -9.94
CA VAL A 125 12.73 -14.18 -8.87
C VAL A 125 13.18 -13.67 -7.49
N THR A 126 14.49 -13.48 -7.32
CA THR A 126 15.05 -12.96 -6.07
C THR A 126 14.54 -11.55 -5.75
N GLU A 127 14.42 -10.68 -6.74
CA GLU A 127 13.83 -9.35 -6.54
C GLU A 127 12.39 -9.44 -6.05
N LYS A 128 11.57 -10.24 -6.73
CA LYS A 128 10.16 -10.46 -6.39
C LYS A 128 10.00 -10.97 -4.96
N LEU A 129 10.79 -11.97 -4.57
CA LEU A 129 10.78 -12.51 -3.21
C LEU A 129 11.28 -11.47 -2.19
N SER A 130 12.31 -10.69 -2.51
CA SER A 130 12.85 -9.66 -1.62
C SER A 130 11.82 -8.56 -1.30
N ILE A 131 11.06 -8.11 -2.30
CA ILE A 131 9.94 -7.18 -2.13
C ILE A 131 8.92 -7.74 -1.13
N MET A 132 8.58 -9.03 -1.23
CA MET A 132 7.65 -9.67 -0.32
C MET A 132 8.21 -9.78 1.11
N VAL A 133 9.51 -10.03 1.27
CA VAL A 133 10.19 -10.01 2.59
C VAL A 133 10.11 -8.62 3.23
N TYR A 134 10.35 -7.55 2.46
CA TYR A 134 10.23 -6.17 2.95
C TYR A 134 8.78 -5.83 3.34
N ALA A 135 7.80 -6.25 2.52
CA ALA A 135 6.38 -6.06 2.83
C ALA A 135 5.97 -6.77 4.13
N CYS A 136 6.41 -8.03 4.33
CA CYS A 136 6.18 -8.76 5.58
C CYS A 136 6.80 -8.07 6.78
N SER A 137 8.02 -7.51 6.62
CA SER A 137 8.71 -6.75 7.67
C SER A 137 7.95 -5.46 8.03
N GLY A 138 7.42 -4.75 7.03
CA GLY A 138 6.57 -3.58 7.24
C GLY A 138 5.28 -3.90 7.98
N LEU A 139 4.55 -4.94 7.56
CA LEU A 139 3.31 -5.36 8.22
C LEU A 139 3.55 -5.87 9.64
N SER A 140 4.60 -6.64 9.87
CA SER A 140 4.99 -7.08 11.22
C SER A 140 5.14 -5.91 12.18
N HIS A 141 5.79 -4.83 11.75
CA HIS A 141 5.88 -3.62 12.54
C HIS A 141 4.53 -2.97 12.79
N CYS A 142 3.70 -2.81 11.75
CA CYS A 142 2.36 -2.26 11.92
C CYS A 142 1.56 -3.06 12.96
N TYR A 143 1.61 -4.39 12.91
CA TYR A 143 0.90 -5.25 13.88
C TYR A 143 1.43 -5.09 15.30
N LYS A 144 2.76 -5.02 15.48
CA LYS A 144 3.39 -4.74 16.78
C LYS A 144 2.99 -3.37 17.33
N SER A 145 2.66 -2.43 16.44
CA SER A 145 2.20 -1.08 16.75
C SER A 145 0.66 -0.95 16.82
N GLY A 146 -0.08 -2.07 16.82
CA GLY A 146 -1.54 -2.09 17.07
C GLY A 146 -2.43 -2.20 15.82
N LEU A 147 -1.87 -2.45 14.64
CA LEU A 147 -2.66 -2.85 13.48
C LEU A 147 -3.24 -4.26 13.73
N VAL A 148 -4.54 -4.44 13.48
CA VAL A 148 -5.20 -5.75 13.45
C VAL A 148 -5.20 -6.29 12.03
N ALA A 149 -5.64 -5.48 11.06
CA ALA A 149 -5.59 -5.80 9.64
C ALA A 149 -5.54 -4.51 8.81
N HIS A 150 -4.78 -4.54 7.73
CA HIS A 150 -4.75 -3.47 6.73
C HIS A 150 -6.05 -3.46 5.89
N GLN A 151 -6.64 -4.63 5.64
CA GLN A 151 -7.91 -4.87 4.91
C GLN A 151 -7.91 -4.56 3.40
N ASP A 152 -7.02 -3.69 2.89
CA ASP A 152 -6.91 -3.38 1.45
C ASP A 152 -5.49 -3.54 0.89
N LEU A 153 -4.80 -4.64 1.26
CA LEU A 153 -3.54 -4.98 0.61
C LEU A 153 -3.78 -5.38 -0.86
N LYS A 154 -3.00 -4.75 -1.73
CA LYS A 154 -2.95 -4.99 -3.17
C LYS A 154 -1.62 -4.47 -3.71
N PRO A 155 -1.17 -4.88 -4.91
CA PRO A 155 0.11 -4.43 -5.47
C PRO A 155 0.24 -2.91 -5.57
N ALA A 156 -0.84 -2.19 -5.90
CA ALA A 156 -0.83 -0.72 -5.98
C ALA A 156 -0.65 -0.02 -4.62
N ASN A 157 -0.81 -0.74 -3.50
CA ASN A 157 -0.62 -0.24 -2.13
C ASN A 157 0.73 -0.66 -1.53
N ILE A 158 1.63 -1.20 -2.35
CA ILE A 158 3.01 -1.54 -1.98
C ILE A 158 3.95 -0.72 -2.88
N PHE A 159 4.41 0.42 -2.38
CA PHE A 159 5.37 1.26 -3.09
C PHE A 159 6.76 0.66 -3.06
N LEU A 160 7.58 0.99 -4.07
CA LEU A 160 8.96 0.53 -4.16
C LEU A 160 9.91 1.72 -4.10
N ARG A 161 10.85 1.66 -3.15
CA ARG A 161 11.96 2.58 -3.03
C ARG A 161 13.23 1.87 -3.47
N ASP A 162 13.80 2.33 -4.57
CA ASP A 162 15.15 1.95 -4.95
C ASP A 162 16.16 2.60 -3.99
N VAL A 163 16.86 1.77 -3.20
CA VAL A 163 17.91 2.20 -2.26
C VAL A 163 19.32 1.90 -2.78
N LYS A 164 19.50 1.47 -4.03
CA LYS A 164 20.81 1.08 -4.59
C LYS A 164 21.87 2.15 -4.41
N ASN A 165 21.50 3.41 -4.65
CA ASN A 165 22.41 4.56 -4.46
C ASN A 165 22.79 4.81 -2.99
N GLU A 166 21.94 4.44 -2.04
CA GLU A 166 22.20 4.57 -0.59
C GLU A 166 23.21 3.51 -0.11
N PHE A 167 23.34 2.41 -0.86
CA PHE A 167 24.20 1.26 -0.54
C PHE A 167 25.17 0.91 -1.67
N ARG A 168 25.65 1.93 -2.40
CA ARG A 168 26.55 1.77 -3.55
C ARG A 168 27.86 1.02 -3.27
N ASP A 169 28.23 0.89 -2.00
CA ASP A 169 29.44 0.19 -1.54
C ASP A 169 29.20 -1.33 -1.34
N LEU A 170 27.96 -1.80 -1.52
CA LEU A 170 27.59 -3.22 -1.46
C LEU A 170 27.48 -3.83 -2.88
N PRO A 171 27.49 -5.17 -3.02
CA PRO A 171 27.33 -5.85 -4.31
C PRO A 171 26.08 -5.41 -5.08
N ASP A 172 26.19 -5.34 -6.40
CA ASP A 172 25.07 -4.93 -7.26
C ASP A 172 24.13 -6.12 -7.52
N LEU A 173 23.17 -6.33 -6.59
CA LEU A 173 22.15 -7.36 -6.66
C LEU A 173 20.75 -6.77 -6.84
N ASP A 174 19.84 -7.55 -7.42
CA ASP A 174 18.44 -7.15 -7.65
C ASP A 174 17.58 -7.27 -6.38
N ILE A 175 17.99 -6.64 -5.27
CA ILE A 175 17.29 -6.68 -3.98
C ILE A 175 17.13 -5.28 -3.35
N TYR A 176 17.47 -4.23 -4.09
CA TYR A 176 17.42 -2.85 -3.60
C TYR A 176 16.05 -2.16 -3.73
N ASN A 177 15.05 -2.84 -4.30
CA ASN A 177 13.68 -2.33 -4.35
C ASN A 177 12.95 -2.63 -3.03
N VAL A 178 13.12 -1.73 -2.06
CA VAL A 178 12.52 -1.85 -0.73
C VAL A 178 11.03 -1.54 -0.80
N ALA A 179 10.20 -2.46 -0.29
CA ALA A 179 8.76 -2.30 -0.25
C ALA A 179 8.31 -1.37 0.88
N LEU A 180 7.31 -0.52 0.60
CA LEU A 180 6.64 0.34 1.57
C LEU A 180 5.14 0.10 1.53
N ILE A 181 4.56 -0.35 2.64
CA ILE A 181 3.10 -0.49 2.79
C ILE A 181 2.47 0.90 2.83
N ALA A 182 1.44 1.11 2.01
CA ALA A 182 0.76 2.38 1.84
C ALA A 182 -0.76 2.22 1.88
N ASP A 183 -1.47 3.35 1.94
CA ASP A 183 -2.94 3.46 1.87
C ASP A 183 -3.68 2.73 3.01
N PHE A 184 -3.51 3.25 4.22
CA PHE A 184 -4.14 2.75 5.44
C PHE A 184 -5.61 3.20 5.61
N GLY A 185 -6.30 3.55 4.53
CA GLY A 185 -7.68 4.07 4.56
C GLY A 185 -8.72 3.11 5.13
N LEU A 186 -8.44 1.80 5.08
CA LEU A 186 -9.26 0.75 5.70
C LEU A 186 -8.59 0.06 6.89
N ALA A 187 -7.42 0.54 7.34
CA ALA A 187 -6.70 -0.06 8.45
C ALA A 187 -7.56 0.02 9.74
N ASN A 188 -7.76 -1.13 10.38
CA ASN A 188 -8.61 -1.32 11.58
C ASN A 188 -10.08 -0.86 11.41
N ALA A 189 -10.56 -0.61 10.18
CA ALA A 189 -11.92 -0.15 9.95
C ALA A 189 -12.99 -1.13 10.48
N PHE A 190 -12.69 -2.43 10.46
CA PHE A 190 -13.50 -3.46 11.11
C PHE A 190 -13.58 -3.25 12.62
N GLN A 191 -12.45 -3.11 13.31
CA GLN A 191 -12.40 -2.98 14.76
C GLN A 191 -13.05 -1.67 15.24
N ASP A 192 -12.82 -0.59 14.50
CA ASP A 192 -13.25 0.76 14.89
C ASP A 192 -14.73 1.02 14.55
N SER A 193 -15.26 0.38 13.50
CA SER A 193 -16.56 0.74 12.93
C SER A 193 -17.35 -0.39 12.27
N SER A 194 -16.94 -1.64 12.45
CA SER A 194 -17.53 -2.83 11.80
C SER A 194 -17.59 -2.72 10.27
N VAL A 195 -16.65 -1.98 9.67
CA VAL A 195 -16.58 -1.81 8.22
C VAL A 195 -15.71 -2.89 7.60
N PHE A 196 -16.33 -3.67 6.72
CA PHE A 196 -15.67 -4.64 5.87
C PHE A 196 -15.52 -4.09 4.46
N GLY A 197 -14.33 -4.21 3.91
CA GLY A 197 -14.00 -3.69 2.59
C GLY A 197 -12.64 -4.19 2.13
N GLY A 198 -12.27 -3.75 0.93
CA GLY A 198 -11.02 -4.13 0.28
C GLY A 198 -11.21 -4.28 -1.22
N SER A 199 -10.10 -4.49 -1.91
CA SER A 199 -10.06 -4.70 -3.34
C SER A 199 -10.40 -6.16 -3.63
N ARG A 200 -11.58 -6.38 -4.22
CA ARG A 200 -12.26 -7.68 -4.32
C ARG A 200 -11.39 -8.89 -4.69
N PRO A 201 -10.44 -8.82 -5.65
CA PRO A 201 -9.58 -9.96 -5.97
C PRO A 201 -8.72 -10.43 -4.79
N TYR A 202 -8.34 -9.52 -3.90
CA TYR A 202 -7.40 -9.77 -2.79
C TYR A 202 -8.12 -10.01 -1.45
N MET A 203 -9.44 -9.86 -1.40
CA MET A 203 -10.22 -9.98 -0.16
C MET A 203 -10.28 -11.42 0.34
N ALA A 204 -9.92 -11.62 1.60
CA ALA A 204 -9.97 -12.91 2.29
C ALA A 204 -11.42 -13.38 2.54
N PRO A 205 -11.65 -14.70 2.73
CA PRO A 205 -12.97 -15.27 3.00
C PRO A 205 -13.72 -14.58 4.16
N GLU A 206 -13.00 -14.33 5.26
CA GLU A 206 -13.56 -13.69 6.46
C GLU A 206 -14.00 -12.24 6.24
N GLN A 207 -13.41 -11.51 5.28
CA GLN A 207 -13.87 -10.18 4.89
C GLN A 207 -15.22 -10.25 4.17
N TRP A 208 -15.46 -11.33 3.40
CA TRP A 208 -16.73 -11.53 2.68
C TRP A 208 -17.86 -12.09 3.56
N SER A 209 -17.51 -12.80 4.63
CA SER A 209 -18.44 -13.30 5.63
C SER A 209 -18.63 -12.35 6.81
N GLU A 210 -17.96 -11.18 6.79
CA GLU A 210 -18.06 -10.16 7.83
C GLU A 210 -17.73 -10.74 9.21
N SER A 211 -16.70 -11.58 9.26
CA SER A 211 -16.22 -12.27 10.47
C SER A 211 -15.02 -11.56 11.08
N GLU A 212 -14.58 -11.97 12.26
CA GLU A 212 -13.44 -11.33 12.93
C GLU A 212 -12.18 -11.33 12.06
N LEU A 213 -11.58 -10.16 11.89
CA LEU A 213 -10.36 -9.99 11.11
C LEU A 213 -9.13 -10.05 12.01
N SER A 214 -8.01 -10.48 11.44
CA SER A 214 -6.73 -10.61 12.14
C SER A 214 -5.57 -10.38 11.16
N PRO A 215 -4.31 -10.39 11.61
CA PRO A 215 -3.16 -10.33 10.71
C PRO A 215 -3.18 -11.42 9.63
N LYS A 216 -3.85 -12.56 9.88
CA LYS A 216 -4.03 -13.65 8.90
C LYS A 216 -4.88 -13.24 7.70
N THR A 217 -5.72 -12.22 7.83
CA THR A 217 -6.50 -11.63 6.73
C THR A 217 -5.58 -11.01 5.69
N ASP A 218 -4.57 -10.28 6.13
CA ASP A 218 -3.57 -9.67 5.25
C ASP A 218 -2.62 -10.72 4.66
N VAL A 219 -2.33 -11.82 5.38
CA VAL A 219 -1.57 -12.97 4.85
C VAL A 219 -2.26 -13.57 3.62
N PHE A 220 -3.59 -13.68 3.62
CA PHE A 220 -4.33 -14.14 2.45
C PHE A 220 -4.12 -13.21 1.24
N ALA A 221 -4.24 -11.89 1.45
CA ALA A 221 -4.01 -10.91 0.39
C ALA A 221 -2.57 -10.98 -0.15
N LEU A 222 -1.57 -11.14 0.72
CA LEU A 222 -0.18 -11.36 0.32
C LEU A 222 0.02 -12.67 -0.45
N GLY A 223 -0.76 -13.72 -0.17
CA GLY A 223 -0.71 -14.98 -0.91
C GLY A 223 -1.17 -14.80 -2.35
N VAL A 224 -2.24 -14.02 -2.55
CA VAL A 224 -2.70 -13.63 -3.90
C VAL A 224 -1.63 -12.80 -4.62
N ILE A 225 -1.02 -11.83 -3.93
CA ILE A 225 0.03 -10.96 -4.48
C ILE A 225 1.27 -11.77 -4.86
N LEU A 226 1.73 -12.70 -4.00
CA LEU A 226 2.88 -13.57 -4.26
C LEU A 226 2.62 -14.43 -5.50
N TYR A 227 1.44 -15.05 -5.58
CA TYR A 227 1.04 -15.82 -6.77
C TYR A 227 1.06 -14.96 -8.03
N GLU A 228 0.48 -13.76 -7.97
CA GLU A 228 0.40 -12.86 -9.13
C GLU A 228 1.79 -12.39 -9.59
N LEU A 229 2.66 -12.10 -8.64
CA LEU A 229 4.03 -11.68 -8.89
C LEU A 229 4.86 -12.78 -9.58
N MET A 230 4.70 -14.02 -9.13
CA MET A 230 5.44 -15.17 -9.64
C MET A 230 4.88 -15.72 -10.96
N SER A 231 3.57 -15.65 -11.16
CA SER A 231 2.90 -16.08 -12.39
C SER A 231 2.97 -15.07 -13.54
N GLY A 232 3.39 -13.82 -13.28
CA GLY A 232 3.48 -12.77 -14.29
C GLY A 232 2.14 -12.05 -14.54
N GLY A 233 1.39 -11.77 -13.48
CA GLY A 233 0.14 -11.02 -13.51
C GLY A 233 -1.12 -11.87 -13.56
N PHE A 234 -1.02 -13.18 -13.34
CA PHE A 234 -2.20 -14.03 -13.22
C PHE A 234 -2.72 -14.05 -11.80
N HIS A 235 -4.03 -13.90 -11.65
CA HIS A 235 -4.70 -14.19 -10.39
C HIS A 235 -4.86 -15.72 -10.23
N PRO A 236 -4.91 -16.27 -9.00
CA PRO A 236 -5.12 -17.72 -8.75
C PRO A 236 -6.31 -18.37 -9.47
N VAL A 237 -7.26 -17.58 -9.96
CA VAL A 237 -8.41 -18.05 -10.76
C VAL A 237 -8.05 -18.37 -12.22
N GLY A 238 -6.80 -18.18 -12.63
CA GLY A 238 -6.30 -18.48 -13.99
C GLY A 238 -6.57 -17.37 -15.01
N ILE A 239 -6.69 -16.11 -14.58
CA ILE A 239 -6.85 -14.96 -15.49
C ILE A 239 -5.73 -13.97 -15.26
N LYS A 240 -5.29 -13.27 -16.32
CA LYS A 240 -4.41 -12.11 -16.18
C LYS A 240 -5.20 -10.93 -15.61
N LEU A 241 -5.00 -10.60 -14.33
CA LEU A 241 -5.96 -9.81 -13.55
C LEU A 241 -6.23 -8.44 -14.19
N ASN A 242 -5.17 -7.79 -14.65
CA ASN A 242 -5.19 -6.47 -15.26
C ASN A 242 -5.98 -6.37 -16.58
N ASP A 243 -6.29 -7.49 -17.23
CA ASP A 243 -7.14 -7.50 -18.44
C ASP A 243 -8.64 -7.43 -18.09
N TYR A 244 -9.01 -7.80 -16.85
CA TYR A 244 -10.39 -7.97 -16.41
C TYR A 244 -10.81 -7.06 -15.24
N TRP A 245 -9.86 -6.60 -14.41
CA TRP A 245 -10.09 -5.83 -13.20
C TRP A 245 -9.14 -4.62 -13.10
N PRO A 246 -9.57 -3.47 -12.56
CA PRO A 246 -10.93 -3.15 -12.09
C PRO A 246 -11.89 -2.80 -13.23
N ARG A 247 -11.36 -2.46 -14.41
CA ARG A 247 -12.12 -2.22 -15.62
C ARG A 247 -11.60 -3.19 -16.68
N PRO A 248 -12.46 -4.06 -17.23
CA PRO A 248 -12.03 -4.97 -18.27
C PRO A 248 -11.67 -4.19 -19.53
N VAL A 249 -10.64 -4.66 -20.23
CA VAL A 249 -10.35 -4.21 -21.60
C VAL A 249 -11.58 -4.53 -22.47
N GLU A 250 -11.88 -3.69 -23.46
CA GLU A 250 -13.18 -3.67 -24.17
C GLU A 250 -13.64 -5.04 -24.72
N ALA A 251 -12.70 -5.89 -25.13
CA ALA A 251 -12.96 -7.23 -25.65
C ALA A 251 -13.24 -8.30 -24.57
N TYR A 252 -13.03 -8.01 -23.29
CA TYR A 252 -13.08 -8.98 -22.20
C TYR A 252 -14.38 -8.93 -21.40
N SER A 253 -14.73 -10.08 -20.81
CA SER A 253 -15.96 -10.23 -20.03
C SER A 253 -15.98 -9.36 -18.77
N LYS A 254 -17.12 -8.71 -18.50
CA LYS A 254 -17.40 -8.00 -17.24
C LYS A 254 -17.67 -8.92 -16.05
N LYS A 255 -17.59 -10.26 -16.21
CA LYS A 255 -17.80 -11.23 -15.12
C LYS A 255 -17.01 -10.86 -13.86
N TRP A 256 -15.73 -10.53 -14.03
CA TRP A 256 -14.80 -10.27 -12.94
C TRP A 256 -14.96 -8.88 -12.30
N THR A 257 -15.88 -8.04 -12.78
CA THR A 257 -16.23 -6.80 -12.06
C THR A 257 -17.26 -7.04 -10.96
N LYS A 258 -17.88 -8.21 -10.89
CA LYS A 258 -18.99 -8.52 -9.98
C LYS A 258 -18.50 -9.09 -8.65
N ALA A 259 -19.04 -8.59 -7.54
CA ALA A 259 -18.66 -9.03 -6.19
C ALA A 259 -18.96 -10.52 -5.96
N GLU A 260 -20.09 -11.02 -6.47
CA GLU A 260 -20.50 -12.42 -6.29
C GLU A 260 -19.48 -13.44 -6.83
N VAL A 261 -18.72 -13.08 -7.88
CA VAL A 261 -17.73 -13.96 -8.51
C VAL A 261 -16.53 -14.13 -7.60
N TRP A 262 -16.01 -13.02 -7.06
CA TRP A 262 -14.92 -13.04 -6.09
C TRP A 262 -15.32 -13.69 -4.78
N LYS A 263 -16.51 -13.38 -4.26
CA LYS A 263 -17.06 -14.03 -3.06
C LYS A 263 -17.20 -15.54 -3.23
N LYS A 264 -17.60 -16.01 -4.42
CA LYS A 264 -17.68 -17.45 -4.71
C LYS A 264 -16.30 -18.11 -4.72
N TRP A 265 -15.31 -17.48 -5.34
CA TRP A 265 -13.94 -17.99 -5.37
C TRP A 265 -13.30 -18.01 -3.99
N ALA A 266 -13.41 -16.92 -3.22
CA ALA A 266 -12.79 -16.81 -1.89
C ALA A 266 -13.22 -17.97 -0.96
N LYS A 267 -14.46 -18.45 -1.06
CA LYS A 267 -14.95 -19.61 -0.28
C LYS A 267 -14.16 -20.91 -0.48
N THR A 268 -13.52 -21.08 -1.63
CA THR A 268 -12.72 -22.27 -1.95
C THR A 268 -11.24 -21.95 -2.08
N ALA A 269 -10.88 -20.68 -2.25
CA ALA A 269 -9.53 -20.19 -2.50
C ALA A 269 -8.75 -21.04 -3.52
N SER A 270 -9.43 -21.51 -4.56
CA SER A 270 -8.87 -22.47 -5.51
C SER A 270 -7.79 -21.81 -6.36
N ILE A 271 -6.64 -22.46 -6.52
CA ILE A 271 -5.50 -21.95 -7.26
C ILE A 271 -5.32 -22.76 -8.55
N ASN A 272 -5.03 -22.08 -9.65
CA ASN A 272 -4.74 -22.69 -10.94
C ASN A 272 -3.29 -22.43 -11.35
N PHE A 273 -2.40 -23.41 -11.15
CA PHE A 273 -1.00 -23.34 -11.58
C PHE A 273 -0.78 -23.71 -13.07
N GLU A 274 -1.83 -24.09 -13.80
CA GLU A 274 -1.73 -24.46 -15.21
C GLU A 274 -1.76 -23.21 -16.12
N GLY A 275 -0.95 -23.22 -17.17
CA GLY A 275 -0.95 -22.17 -18.20
C GLY A 275 -0.31 -20.84 -17.77
N VAL A 276 0.44 -20.83 -16.66
CA VAL A 276 1.25 -19.71 -16.20
C VAL A 276 2.75 -20.04 -16.27
N SER A 277 3.60 -19.03 -16.08
CA SER A 277 5.05 -19.25 -15.95
C SER A 277 5.32 -20.23 -14.78
N PRO A 278 6.27 -21.16 -14.90
CA PRO A 278 6.57 -22.11 -13.83
C PRO A 278 6.90 -21.39 -12.53
N ILE A 279 6.19 -21.76 -11.46
CA ILE A 279 6.44 -21.30 -10.09
C ILE A 279 7.14 -22.44 -9.35
N GLU A 280 8.19 -22.14 -8.60
CA GLU A 280 8.95 -23.14 -7.84
C GLU A 280 8.06 -23.86 -6.81
N PRO A 281 8.21 -25.18 -6.60
CA PRO A 281 7.35 -25.95 -5.70
C PRO A 281 7.24 -25.39 -4.28
N GLU A 282 8.32 -24.85 -3.74
CA GLU A 282 8.37 -24.23 -2.42
C GLU A 282 7.50 -22.97 -2.34
N VAL A 283 7.51 -22.16 -3.41
CA VAL A 283 6.66 -20.98 -3.54
C VAL A 283 5.20 -21.40 -3.70
N GLN A 284 4.91 -22.46 -4.48
CA GLN A 284 3.56 -23.00 -4.60
C GLN A 284 3.01 -23.47 -3.24
N SER A 285 3.82 -24.19 -2.46
CA SER A 285 3.46 -24.64 -1.12
C SER A 285 3.16 -23.46 -0.20
N LEU A 286 4.01 -22.44 -0.19
CA LEU A 286 3.79 -21.25 0.63
C LEU A 286 2.51 -20.50 0.23
N VAL A 287 2.24 -20.35 -1.07
CA VAL A 287 0.99 -19.74 -1.56
C VAL A 287 -0.23 -20.56 -1.14
N LEU A 288 -0.17 -21.89 -1.20
CA LEU A 288 -1.24 -22.77 -0.73
C LEU A 288 -1.53 -22.53 0.76
N ASP A 289 -0.50 -22.50 1.59
CA ASP A 289 -0.63 -22.28 3.04
C ASP A 289 -1.23 -20.89 3.33
N MET A 290 -0.77 -19.85 2.63
CA MET A 290 -1.25 -18.48 2.78
C MET A 290 -2.72 -18.30 2.33
N LEU A 291 -3.17 -19.08 1.34
CA LEU A 291 -4.53 -19.03 0.79
C LEU A 291 -5.51 -20.02 1.46
N SER A 292 -5.12 -20.67 2.55
CA SER A 292 -6.02 -21.49 3.36
C SER A 292 -7.31 -20.73 3.71
N VAL A 293 -8.47 -21.38 3.54
CA VAL A 293 -9.77 -20.72 3.75
C VAL A 293 -9.96 -20.36 5.22
N ASP A 294 -9.60 -21.26 6.13
CA ASP A 294 -9.58 -20.97 7.56
C ASP A 294 -8.35 -20.10 7.90
N PRO A 295 -8.53 -18.91 8.51
CA PRO A 295 -7.40 -18.05 8.89
C PRO A 295 -6.41 -18.70 9.87
N SER A 296 -6.86 -19.67 10.68
CA SER A 296 -6.01 -20.35 11.66
C SER A 296 -5.01 -21.32 11.04
N ASP A 297 -5.31 -21.85 9.85
CA ASP A 297 -4.43 -22.73 9.07
C ASP A 297 -3.35 -21.95 8.30
N ARG A 298 -3.51 -20.62 8.16
CA ARG A 298 -2.52 -19.79 7.46
C ARG A 298 -1.28 -19.60 8.33
N PRO A 299 -0.07 -19.45 7.74
CA PRO A 299 1.13 -19.06 8.49
C PRO A 299 0.99 -17.63 9.05
N SER A 300 1.72 -17.32 10.11
CA SER A 300 1.88 -15.96 10.61
C SER A 300 2.75 -15.14 9.65
N ILE A 301 2.69 -13.82 9.75
CA ILE A 301 3.50 -12.95 8.88
C ILE A 301 5.01 -13.19 9.05
N GLU A 302 5.45 -13.58 10.25
CA GLU A 302 6.85 -13.91 10.53
C GLU A 302 7.23 -15.27 9.92
N GLU A 303 6.35 -16.26 9.98
CA GLU A 303 6.57 -17.55 9.31
C GLU A 303 6.63 -17.39 7.78
N VAL A 304 5.79 -16.53 7.21
CA VAL A 304 5.88 -16.16 5.78
C VAL A 304 7.22 -15.50 5.47
N LYS A 305 7.65 -14.51 6.28
CA LYS A 305 8.95 -13.84 6.10
C LYS A 305 10.12 -14.83 6.14
N ILE A 306 10.12 -15.76 7.09
CA ILE A 306 11.15 -16.81 7.22
C ILE A 306 11.13 -17.74 6.00
N ALA A 307 9.96 -18.21 5.58
CA ALA A 307 9.83 -19.08 4.41
C ALA A 307 10.36 -18.40 3.13
N LEU A 308 10.03 -17.13 2.91
CA LEU A 308 10.53 -16.35 1.79
C LEU A 308 12.07 -16.18 1.84
N LEU A 309 12.63 -15.90 3.01
CA LEU A 309 14.09 -15.81 3.21
C LEU A 309 14.79 -17.13 2.89
N ASP A 310 14.21 -18.26 3.33
CA ASP A 310 14.75 -19.59 3.03
C ASP A 310 14.69 -19.92 1.54
N ILE A 311 13.65 -19.47 0.82
CA ILE A 311 13.58 -19.60 -0.64
C ILE A 311 14.68 -18.74 -1.30
N VAL A 312 14.80 -17.46 -0.91
CA VAL A 312 15.87 -16.58 -1.44
C VAL A 312 17.25 -17.17 -1.20
N LYS A 313 17.48 -17.79 -0.03
CA LYS A 313 18.75 -18.44 0.31
C LYS A 313 19.10 -19.60 -0.62
N ARG A 314 18.11 -20.39 -1.03
CA ARG A 314 18.30 -21.50 -1.99
C ARG A 314 18.57 -20.97 -3.40
N GLU A 315 17.87 -19.91 -3.81
CA GLU A 315 18.06 -19.27 -5.11
C GLU A 315 19.42 -18.55 -5.23
N SER A 316 19.78 -17.78 -4.21
CA SER A 316 21.03 -17.03 -4.15
C SER A 316 21.46 -16.75 -2.71
N GLN A 317 22.50 -17.45 -2.26
CA GLN A 317 23.09 -17.24 -0.94
C GLN A 317 23.60 -15.80 -0.76
N GLU A 318 24.11 -15.16 -1.82
CA GLU A 318 24.61 -13.78 -1.78
C GLU A 318 23.44 -12.80 -1.56
N SER A 319 22.36 -12.96 -2.34
CA SER A 319 21.15 -12.14 -2.21
C SER A 319 20.50 -12.31 -0.85
N PHE A 320 20.49 -13.51 -0.29
CA PHE A 320 19.99 -13.77 1.06
C PHE A 320 20.77 -13.01 2.12
N VAL A 321 22.11 -13.10 2.11
CA VAL A 321 22.97 -12.41 3.10
C VAL A 321 22.74 -10.90 3.03
N GLN A 322 22.66 -10.35 1.82
CA GLN A 322 22.47 -8.92 1.65
C GLN A 322 21.04 -8.46 1.98
N LEU A 323 20.02 -9.25 1.62
CA LEU A 323 18.63 -8.99 1.97
C LEU A 323 18.46 -8.97 3.50
N GLU A 324 19.02 -9.96 4.20
CA GLU A 324 18.99 -10.02 5.66
C GLU A 324 19.68 -8.80 6.28
N PHE A 325 20.85 -8.41 5.76
CA PHE A 325 21.54 -7.19 6.17
C PHE A 325 20.64 -5.94 6.00
N LEU A 326 20.01 -5.76 4.85
CA LEU A 326 19.17 -4.60 4.57
C LEU A 326 17.92 -4.57 5.45
N VAL A 327 17.26 -5.73 5.64
CA VAL A 327 16.12 -5.87 6.55
C VAL A 327 16.54 -5.44 7.96
N ASN A 328 17.62 -6.03 8.48
CA ASN A 328 18.12 -5.71 9.82
C ASN A 328 18.53 -4.24 9.94
N TYR A 329 19.20 -3.68 8.93
CA TYR A 329 19.60 -2.27 8.90
C TYR A 329 18.40 -1.33 9.02
N PHE A 330 17.32 -1.59 8.26
CA PHE A 330 16.14 -0.74 8.28
C PHE A 330 15.28 -0.95 9.53
N GLU A 331 15.19 -2.17 10.06
CA GLU A 331 14.52 -2.45 11.33
C GLU A 331 15.23 -1.78 12.51
N GLN A 332 16.57 -1.77 12.55
CA GLN A 332 17.33 -1.06 13.59
C GLN A 332 17.17 0.46 13.52
N LYS A 333 16.85 1.00 12.35
CA LYS A 333 16.52 2.42 12.16
C LYS A 333 15.08 2.75 12.52
N ALA A 334 14.22 1.74 12.75
CA ALA A 334 12.89 1.98 13.25
C ALA A 334 12.98 2.57 14.66
N SER A 335 12.32 3.70 14.86
CA SER A 335 12.28 4.36 16.16
C SER A 335 11.02 3.96 16.89
N THR A 336 11.14 3.56 18.14
CA THR A 336 10.02 3.42 19.08
C THR A 336 9.73 4.72 19.83
N GLU A 337 10.56 5.75 19.65
CA GLU A 337 10.35 7.06 20.25
C GLU A 337 9.08 7.73 19.70
N PRO A 338 8.18 8.27 20.56
CA PRO A 338 6.98 8.97 20.12
C PRO A 338 7.28 10.12 19.16
N LEU A 339 6.40 10.32 18.16
CA LEU A 339 6.54 11.37 17.13
C LEU A 339 6.79 12.77 17.72
N LYS A 340 6.14 13.10 18.84
CA LYS A 340 6.31 14.38 19.56
C LYS A 340 7.75 14.69 19.98
N ASN A 341 8.56 13.67 20.26
CA ASN A 341 9.94 13.86 20.67
C ASN A 341 10.88 13.80 19.46
N ARG A 342 10.67 12.82 18.56
CA ARG A 342 11.54 12.60 17.40
C ARG A 342 11.40 13.69 16.33
N TRP A 343 10.18 14.13 16.05
CA TRP A 343 9.90 15.19 15.08
C TRP A 343 8.88 16.20 15.64
N PRO A 344 9.30 17.07 16.57
CA PRO A 344 8.42 18.01 17.25
C PRO A 344 7.63 18.93 16.29
N TYR A 345 8.27 19.36 15.20
CA TYR A 345 7.63 20.19 14.17
C TYR A 345 6.47 19.46 13.47
N LEU A 346 6.68 18.21 13.02
CA LEU A 346 5.61 17.44 12.38
C LEU A 346 4.50 17.11 13.36
N TRP A 347 4.84 16.81 14.62
CA TRP A 347 3.87 16.62 15.68
C TRP A 347 2.99 17.85 15.92
N GLU A 348 3.60 19.04 16.00
CA GLU A 348 2.86 20.29 16.18
C GLU A 348 1.96 20.59 14.97
N ARG A 349 2.49 20.44 13.75
CA ARG A 349 1.74 20.57 12.49
C ARG A 349 0.54 19.62 12.47
N TRP A 350 0.75 18.34 12.79
CA TRP A 350 -0.29 17.34 12.89
C TRP A 350 -1.34 17.72 13.94
N GLY A 351 -0.94 18.16 15.13
CA GLY A 351 -1.86 18.57 16.19
C GLY A 351 -2.75 19.75 15.81
N GLN A 352 -2.19 20.75 15.12
CA GLN A 352 -2.94 21.89 14.57
C GLN A 352 -3.92 21.44 13.47
N PHE A 353 -3.45 20.59 12.56
CA PHE A 353 -4.25 20.04 11.46
C PHE A 353 -5.43 19.22 11.99
N GLN A 354 -5.17 18.27 12.88
CA GLN A 354 -6.18 17.42 13.52
C GLN A 354 -7.22 18.28 14.27
N THR A 355 -6.77 19.22 15.09
CA THR A 355 -7.65 20.12 15.85
C THR A 355 -8.61 20.89 14.94
N LYS A 356 -8.15 21.30 13.76
CA LYS A 356 -8.94 22.09 12.81
C LYS A 356 -10.09 21.29 12.20
N PHE A 357 -9.83 20.04 11.84
CA PHE A 357 -10.81 19.18 11.16
C PHE A 357 -11.65 18.30 12.12
N GLU A 358 -11.22 18.15 13.38
CA GLU A 358 -12.02 17.48 14.42
C GLU A 358 -13.00 18.43 15.12
N LYS A 359 -12.66 19.72 15.31
CA LYS A 359 -13.50 20.70 16.05
C LYS A 359 -14.70 21.26 15.28
N CYS A 360 -14.99 20.79 14.07
CA CYS A 360 -16.27 21.07 13.41
C CYS A 360 -17.36 20.17 14.00
N ILE A 361 -17.87 20.55 15.18
CA ILE A 361 -19.03 19.98 15.87
C ILE A 361 -20.03 21.10 16.10
#